data_AF-A0A2T0RG81-F1
#
_entry.id   AF-A0A2T0RG81-F1
#
_cell.length_a   1.000
_cell.length_b   1.000
_cell.length_c   1.000
_cell.angle_alpha   90.00
_cell.angle_beta   90.00
_cell.angle_gamma   90.00
#
_symmetry.space_group_name_H-M   'P 1'
#
loop_
_entity.id
_entity.type
_entity.pdbx_description
1 polymer ?
#
loop_
_entity_poly.entity_id
_entity_poly.type
_entity_poly.pdbx_seq_one_letter_code
_entity_poly.pdbx_strand_id
1 'polypeptide(L)'
;MVAAAVLMPALVFGFAGCAASPERADEDVAGPQWQLIPRRAPGAADATHPARLTGVRAEDQDGFDRLTFTYAGERPGYLVAYAGSDADGRTTLRVILEHVTGRTSRDLTPDLQAIRGVRQRPADDQTIETTVRVTDAGRGKGVPFRVGLSIGGFYVDVAHPDQLTVPVG
;
A
#
# COMPACT_ATOMS: atom_id res chain seq x y z
N MET A 1 71.61 -7.04 -12.84
CA MET A 1 70.65 -7.92 -12.13
C MET A 1 70.48 -7.36 -10.73
N VAL A 2 69.22 -7.01 -10.39
CA VAL A 2 68.52 -7.23 -9.09
C VAL A 2 69.25 -6.79 -7.81
N ALA A 3 68.68 -6.03 -6.87
CA ALA A 3 67.41 -5.34 -6.73
C ALA A 3 67.51 -4.36 -5.55
N ALA A 4 66.66 -3.33 -5.60
CA ALA A 4 66.30 -2.48 -4.49
C ALA A 4 65.47 -3.23 -3.43
N ALA A 5 65.55 -2.80 -2.17
CA ALA A 5 64.43 -2.14 -1.47
C ALA A 5 64.75 -2.06 0.04
N VAL A 6 64.78 -0.83 0.54
CA VAL A 6 64.95 -0.46 1.95
C VAL A 6 63.59 -0.47 2.67
N LEU A 7 63.64 -0.85 3.95
CA LEU A 7 62.56 -0.93 4.93
C LEU A 7 61.81 0.40 5.20
N MET A 8 60.47 0.26 5.39
CA MET A 8 59.55 0.90 6.37
C MET A 8 59.41 2.44 6.39
N PRO A 9 58.34 3.07 6.95
CA PRO A 9 57.35 2.58 7.94
C PRO A 9 55.88 3.03 7.71
N ALA A 10 55.04 2.76 8.72
CA ALA A 10 54.10 3.70 9.37
C ALA A 10 52.59 3.72 9.04
N LEU A 11 51.81 3.67 10.14
CA LEU A 11 50.53 4.34 10.45
C LEU A 11 49.26 3.82 9.71
N VAL A 12 48.04 3.72 10.27
CA VAL A 12 47.40 4.08 11.56
C VAL A 12 46.01 3.41 11.64
N PHE A 13 45.52 3.20 12.88
CA PHE A 13 44.13 3.07 13.40
C PHE A 13 42.96 3.31 12.42
N GLY A 14 41.82 2.60 12.48
CA GLY A 14 40.93 2.37 13.62
C GLY A 14 39.48 2.74 13.21
N PHE A 15 38.51 2.44 14.08
CA PHE A 15 37.04 2.61 13.97
C PHE A 15 36.28 1.42 13.34
N ALA A 16 35.62 0.62 14.19
CA ALA A 16 34.22 0.78 14.61
C ALA A 16 33.29 0.50 13.42
N GLY A 17 32.59 -0.63 13.40
CA GLY A 17 31.43 -0.82 14.27
C GLY A 17 30.22 -0.19 13.60
N CYS A 18 29.54 -0.97 12.76
CA CYS A 18 28.10 -1.00 12.57
C CYS A 18 27.79 -2.04 11.50
N ALA A 19 27.23 -3.17 11.93
CA ALA A 19 26.39 -3.98 11.07
C ALA A 19 25.17 -3.11 10.72
N ALA A 20 25.26 -2.39 9.60
CA ALA A 20 24.09 -1.79 9.01
C ALA A 20 23.26 -2.94 8.43
N SER A 21 22.17 -3.26 9.13
CA SER A 21 21.05 -4.04 8.61
C SER A 21 20.77 -3.63 7.16
N PRO A 22 20.42 -4.55 6.25
CA PRO A 22 19.74 -4.15 5.04
C PRO A 22 18.35 -3.65 5.45
N GLU A 23 18.27 -2.37 5.79
CA GLU A 23 17.06 -1.57 5.73
C GLU A 23 16.65 -1.59 4.26
N ARG A 24 15.83 -2.60 3.93
CA ARG A 24 15.32 -2.79 2.58
C ARG A 24 14.35 -1.64 2.36
N ALA A 25 14.84 -0.67 1.61
CA ALA A 25 14.19 0.58 1.24
C ALA A 25 12.66 0.43 1.13
N ASP A 26 11.95 1.18 1.97
CA ASP A 26 10.62 1.66 1.64
C ASP A 26 10.73 2.42 0.32
N GLU A 27 10.33 1.78 -0.78
CA GLU A 27 9.90 2.53 -1.96
C GLU A 27 8.56 3.18 -1.59
N ASP A 28 8.65 4.37 -0.99
CA ASP A 28 7.58 5.35 -1.00
C ASP A 28 7.30 5.69 -2.47
N VAL A 29 6.40 4.92 -3.10
CA VAL A 29 5.91 5.20 -4.45
C VAL A 29 4.92 6.37 -4.35
N ALA A 30 5.47 7.57 -4.16
CA ALA A 30 4.75 8.82 -4.27
C ALA A 30 4.56 9.15 -5.76
N GLY A 31 3.37 8.92 -6.30
CA GLY A 31 3.00 9.37 -7.63
C GLY A 31 1.53 9.11 -7.99
N PRO A 32 0.86 10.03 -8.73
CA PRO A 32 -0.53 9.87 -9.11
C PRO A 32 -0.62 8.91 -10.29
N GLN A 33 -0.79 7.60 -10.04
CA GLN A 33 -0.92 6.64 -11.13
C GLN A 33 -2.28 5.95 -11.11
N TRP A 34 -3.18 6.55 -11.88
CA TRP A 34 -4.45 6.06 -12.41
C TRP A 34 -4.33 4.78 -13.25
N GLN A 35 -3.31 3.94 -13.04
CA GLN A 35 -3.10 2.76 -13.87
C GLN A 35 -3.34 1.47 -13.08
N LEU A 36 -4.26 0.68 -13.63
CA LEU A 36 -4.62 -0.70 -13.30
C LEU A 36 -3.45 -1.68 -13.56
N ILE A 37 -2.24 -1.39 -13.10
CA ILE A 37 -1.12 -2.32 -13.21
C ILE A 37 -1.10 -3.15 -11.93
N PRO A 38 -1.38 -4.46 -12.00
CA PRO A 38 -1.21 -5.35 -10.87
C PRO A 38 0.24 -5.25 -10.38
N ARG A 39 0.42 -4.87 -9.11
CA ARG A 39 1.76 -4.81 -8.52
C ARG A 39 2.02 -6.15 -7.82
N ARG A 40 3.14 -6.77 -8.16
CA ARG A 40 3.65 -7.99 -7.53
C ARG A 40 5.04 -7.70 -6.98
N ALA A 41 5.21 -7.83 -5.67
CA ALA A 41 6.52 -7.75 -5.04
C ALA A 41 7.29 -9.08 -5.21
N PRO A 42 8.63 -9.11 -5.09
CA PRO A 42 9.37 -10.36 -4.96
C PRO A 42 8.87 -11.16 -3.75
N GLY A 43 8.55 -12.45 -3.93
CA GLY A 43 7.89 -13.28 -2.90
C GLY A 43 6.38 -12.99 -2.75
N ALA A 44 5.75 -12.49 -3.82
CA ALA A 44 4.32 -12.38 -3.89
C ALA A 44 3.67 -13.76 -4.02
N ALA A 45 2.56 -13.90 -3.32
CA ALA A 45 1.66 -15.02 -3.37
C ALA A 45 1.31 -15.37 -4.82
N ASP A 46 1.21 -16.67 -5.07
CA ASP A 46 0.77 -17.23 -6.33
C ASP A 46 -0.32 -18.28 -6.11
N ALA A 47 -0.75 -18.91 -7.20
CA ALA A 47 -1.81 -19.92 -7.13
C ALA A 47 -1.45 -21.13 -6.26
N THR A 48 -0.15 -21.41 -6.05
CA THR A 48 0.38 -22.53 -5.26
C THR A 48 0.70 -22.14 -3.81
N HIS A 49 1.04 -20.88 -3.55
CA HIS A 49 1.31 -20.32 -2.23
C HIS A 49 0.47 -19.07 -1.98
N PRO A 50 -0.86 -19.21 -1.81
CA PRO A 50 -1.72 -18.05 -1.67
C PRO A 50 -1.50 -17.35 -0.31
N ALA A 51 -1.68 -16.03 -0.29
CA ALA A 51 -1.83 -15.26 0.93
C ALA A 51 -3.13 -15.68 1.62
N ARG A 52 -3.21 -15.57 2.95
CA ARG A 52 -4.47 -15.75 3.69
C ARG A 52 -4.91 -14.44 4.31
N LEU A 53 -6.01 -13.86 3.86
CA LEU A 53 -6.57 -12.64 4.46
C LEU A 53 -7.10 -12.95 5.86
N THR A 54 -6.60 -12.21 6.86
CA THR A 54 -6.94 -12.40 8.28
C THR A 54 -7.73 -11.24 8.86
N GLY A 55 -7.67 -10.05 8.26
CA GLY A 55 -8.39 -8.88 8.76
C GLY A 55 -8.44 -7.73 7.77
N VAL A 56 -9.47 -6.91 7.92
CA VAL A 56 -9.61 -5.62 7.23
C VAL A 56 -10.12 -4.59 8.21
N ARG A 57 -9.49 -3.42 8.22
CA ARG A 57 -9.81 -2.32 9.13
C ARG A 57 -9.69 -0.97 8.42
N ALA A 58 -10.59 -0.06 8.71
CA ALA A 58 -10.48 1.35 8.35
C ALA A 58 -10.21 2.18 9.61
N GLU A 59 -9.32 3.16 9.53
CA GLU A 59 -8.91 4.04 10.63
C GLU A 59 -8.75 5.47 10.12
N ASP A 60 -9.17 6.44 10.92
CA ASP A 60 -8.84 7.85 10.70
C ASP A 60 -7.38 8.12 11.05
N GLN A 61 -6.70 8.96 10.27
CA GLN A 61 -5.34 9.43 10.50
C GLN A 61 -5.29 10.93 10.19
N ASP A 62 -4.22 11.60 10.64
CA ASP A 62 -4.06 13.03 10.37
C ASP A 62 -3.92 13.28 8.85
N GLY A 63 -4.95 13.89 8.26
CA GLY A 63 -5.02 14.24 6.84
C GLY A 63 -5.42 13.11 5.87
N PHE A 64 -5.66 11.89 6.35
CA PHE A 64 -6.11 10.77 5.50
C PHE A 64 -6.83 9.69 6.30
N ASP A 65 -7.67 8.89 5.63
CA ASP A 65 -8.17 7.64 6.19
C ASP A 65 -7.35 6.47 5.65
N ARG A 66 -7.02 5.51 6.51
CA ARG A 66 -6.27 4.31 6.15
C ARG A 66 -7.17 3.08 6.13
N LEU A 67 -7.17 2.37 5.01
CA LEU A 67 -7.73 1.02 4.88
C LEU A 67 -6.60 0.00 4.90
N THR A 68 -6.54 -0.83 5.95
CA THR A 68 -5.51 -1.85 6.14
C THR A 68 -6.08 -3.25 5.91
N PHE A 69 -5.37 -4.06 5.13
CA PHE A 69 -5.62 -5.47 4.91
C PHE A 69 -4.47 -6.27 5.53
N THR A 70 -4.79 -7.17 6.47
CA THR A 70 -3.81 -8.01 7.16
C THR A 70 -3.88 -9.41 6.58
N TYR A 71 -2.72 -10.01 6.32
CA TYR A 71 -2.61 -11.35 5.76
C TYR A 71 -1.54 -12.18 6.48
N ALA A 72 -1.71 -13.49 6.43
CA ALA A 72 -0.71 -14.48 6.82
C ALA A 72 -0.14 -15.17 5.58
N GLY A 73 1.13 -15.57 5.65
CA GLY A 73 1.83 -16.22 4.54
C GLY A 73 2.47 -15.20 3.58
N GLU A 74 2.45 -15.52 2.29
CA GLU A 74 3.02 -14.68 1.25
C GLU A 74 2.21 -13.40 1.00
N ARG A 75 2.83 -12.42 0.34
CA ARG A 75 2.22 -11.12 0.09
C ARG A 75 1.27 -11.19 -1.10
N PRO A 76 0.01 -10.75 -1.00
CA PRO A 76 -0.91 -10.80 -2.13
C PRO A 76 -0.48 -9.88 -3.28
N GLY A 77 -0.80 -10.26 -4.51
CA GLY A 77 -0.84 -9.31 -5.62
C GLY A 77 -1.97 -8.31 -5.39
N TYR A 78 -1.82 -7.07 -5.86
CA TYR A 78 -2.87 -6.06 -5.67
C TYR A 78 -3.05 -5.13 -6.86
N LEU A 79 -4.27 -4.61 -6.97
CA LEU A 79 -4.67 -3.56 -7.89
C LEU A 79 -5.61 -2.60 -7.17
N VAL A 80 -5.37 -1.30 -7.31
CA VAL A 80 -6.21 -0.25 -6.72
C VAL A 80 -6.52 0.78 -7.80
N ALA A 81 -7.81 1.05 -8.03
CA ALA A 81 -8.23 2.02 -9.04
C ALA A 81 -9.61 2.60 -8.73
N TYR A 82 -9.88 3.79 -9.24
CA TYR A 82 -11.23 4.33 -9.25
C TYR A 82 -12.14 3.53 -10.19
N ALA A 83 -13.32 3.16 -9.70
CA ALA A 83 -14.37 2.51 -10.49
C ALA A 83 -15.35 3.53 -11.11
N GLY A 84 -15.12 4.83 -10.90
CA GLY A 84 -15.98 5.92 -11.33
C GLY A 84 -16.86 6.47 -10.21
N SER A 85 -17.76 7.38 -10.58
CA SER A 85 -18.82 7.90 -9.72
C SER A 85 -20.17 7.31 -10.14
N ASP A 86 -20.99 6.90 -9.17
CA ASP A 86 -22.35 6.46 -9.45
C ASP A 86 -23.28 7.63 -9.82
N ALA A 87 -24.53 7.33 -10.19
CA ALA A 87 -25.54 8.34 -10.54
C ALA A 87 -25.83 9.33 -9.42
N ASP A 88 -25.51 8.97 -8.17
CA ASP A 88 -25.66 9.80 -6.98
C ASP A 88 -24.38 10.62 -6.71
N GLY A 89 -23.43 10.63 -7.64
CA GLY A 89 -22.17 11.35 -7.54
C GLY A 89 -21.16 10.72 -6.59
N ARG A 90 -21.38 9.48 -6.13
CA ARG A 90 -20.51 8.84 -5.15
C ARG A 90 -19.33 8.18 -5.84
N THR A 91 -18.13 8.65 -5.51
CA THR A 91 -16.90 8.07 -6.03
C THR A 91 -16.58 6.76 -5.32
N THR A 92 -16.17 5.77 -6.10
CA THR A 92 -15.82 4.44 -5.58
C THR A 92 -14.39 4.07 -5.95
N LEU A 93 -13.62 3.66 -4.95
CA LEU A 93 -12.31 3.04 -5.12
C LEU A 93 -12.47 1.51 -5.08
N ARG A 94 -11.86 0.82 -6.04
CA ARG A 94 -11.85 -0.64 -6.16
C ARG A 94 -10.46 -1.15 -5.83
N VAL A 95 -10.39 -2.04 -4.85
CA VAL A 95 -9.18 -2.74 -4.42
C VAL A 95 -9.37 -4.22 -4.74
N ILE A 96 -8.47 -4.80 -5.53
CA ILE A 96 -8.45 -6.22 -5.86
C ILE A 96 -7.21 -6.81 -5.25
N LEU A 97 -7.37 -7.89 -4.48
CA LEU A 97 -6.28 -8.71 -3.99
C LEU A 97 -6.29 -10.05 -4.73
N GLU A 98 -5.17 -10.37 -5.37
CA GLU A 98 -4.93 -11.59 -6.14
C GLU A 98 -4.17 -12.63 -5.31
N HIS A 99 -4.43 -13.90 -5.60
CA HIS A 99 -3.80 -15.05 -4.94
C HIS A 99 -4.01 -15.03 -3.42
N VAL A 100 -5.25 -14.74 -3.02
CA VAL A 100 -5.69 -14.64 -1.63
C VAL A 100 -6.75 -15.67 -1.31
N THR A 101 -6.57 -16.37 -0.21
CA THR A 101 -7.53 -17.27 0.40
C THR A 101 -8.06 -16.67 1.71
N GLY A 102 -9.12 -17.28 2.23
CA GLY A 102 -9.82 -16.78 3.41
C GLY A 102 -10.97 -15.86 3.02
N ARG A 103 -11.90 -15.70 3.96
CA ARG A 103 -13.08 -14.86 3.77
C ARG A 103 -13.13 -13.85 4.90
N THR A 104 -13.06 -12.58 4.54
CA THR A 104 -13.60 -11.50 5.37
C THR A 104 -14.83 -10.99 4.64
N SER A 105 -15.90 -11.78 4.62
CA SER A 105 -17.21 -11.30 4.16
C SER A 105 -17.74 -10.36 5.24
N ARG A 106 -17.27 -9.12 5.25
CA ARG A 106 -17.69 -8.13 6.22
C ARG A 106 -17.81 -6.78 5.54
N ASP A 107 -19.03 -6.26 5.56
CA ASP A 107 -19.26 -4.86 5.27
C ASP A 107 -18.79 -4.04 6.49
N LEU A 108 -17.98 -3.02 6.24
CA LEU A 108 -17.56 -2.05 7.25
C LEU A 108 -18.26 -0.73 6.94
N THR A 109 -18.81 -0.10 7.97
CA THR A 109 -19.41 1.24 7.91
C THR A 109 -18.63 2.21 8.79
N PRO A 110 -17.36 2.49 8.46
CA PRO A 110 -16.49 3.24 9.37
C PRO A 110 -16.86 4.73 9.45
N ASP A 111 -17.64 5.26 8.49
CA ASP A 111 -18.10 6.65 8.39
C ASP A 111 -17.03 7.70 8.74
N LEU A 112 -15.86 7.54 8.12
CA LEU A 112 -14.71 8.41 8.28
C LEU A 112 -14.76 9.56 7.27
N GLN A 113 -13.82 10.51 7.38
CA GLN A 113 -13.85 11.73 6.58
C GLN A 113 -13.81 11.45 5.06
N ALA A 114 -12.90 10.58 4.64
CA ALA A 114 -12.71 10.15 3.26
C ALA A 114 -13.37 8.78 2.97
N ILE A 115 -13.38 7.82 3.88
CA ILE A 115 -13.92 6.45 3.69
C ILE A 115 -15.28 6.31 4.37
N ARG A 116 -16.33 6.17 3.55
CA ARG A 116 -17.72 6.08 4.02
C ARG A 116 -18.23 4.65 4.17
N GLY A 117 -17.64 3.71 3.45
CA GLY A 117 -18.05 2.32 3.48
C GLY A 117 -17.05 1.41 2.80
N VAL A 118 -16.93 0.18 3.29
CA VAL A 118 -16.10 -0.85 2.68
C VAL A 118 -16.95 -2.09 2.54
N ARG A 119 -17.03 -2.62 1.31
CA ARG A 119 -17.74 -3.86 1.00
C ARG A 119 -16.77 -4.84 0.40
N GLN A 120 -16.76 -6.06 0.93
CA GLN A 120 -15.88 -7.12 0.45
C GLN A 120 -16.69 -8.25 -0.17
N ARG A 121 -16.24 -8.73 -1.33
CA ARG A 121 -16.82 -9.91 -1.97
C ARG A 121 -15.71 -10.79 -2.56
N PRO A 122 -15.87 -12.12 -2.50
CA PRO A 122 -15.10 -13.00 -3.37
C PRO A 122 -15.40 -12.65 -4.84
N ALA A 123 -14.37 -12.53 -5.65
CA ALA A 123 -14.51 -12.45 -7.11
C ALA A 123 -14.36 -13.84 -7.73
N ASP A 124 -13.45 -14.65 -7.19
CA ASP A 124 -13.26 -16.07 -7.48
C ASP A 124 -12.60 -16.79 -6.27
N ASP A 125 -12.09 -18.01 -6.46
CA ASP A 125 -11.48 -18.83 -5.40
C ASP A 125 -10.17 -18.27 -4.82
N GLN A 126 -9.52 -17.35 -5.54
CA GLN A 126 -8.23 -16.75 -5.16
C GLN A 126 -8.20 -15.23 -5.28
N THR A 127 -9.34 -14.59 -5.55
CA THR A 127 -9.43 -13.15 -5.73
C THR A 127 -10.49 -12.57 -4.79
N ILE A 128 -10.10 -11.56 -4.03
CA ILE A 128 -11.02 -10.77 -3.19
C ILE A 128 -11.12 -9.38 -3.79
N GLU A 129 -12.35 -8.97 -4.09
CA GLU A 129 -12.67 -7.60 -4.50
C GLU A 129 -13.23 -6.84 -3.30
N THR A 130 -12.61 -5.70 -3.02
CA THR A 130 -13.03 -4.75 -2.00
C THR A 130 -13.43 -3.43 -2.64
N THR A 131 -14.69 -3.07 -2.48
CA THR A 131 -15.28 -1.81 -2.94
C THR A 131 -15.27 -0.82 -1.78
N VAL A 132 -14.60 0.31 -1.95
CA VAL A 132 -14.47 1.37 -0.95
C VAL A 132 -15.23 2.59 -1.45
N ARG A 133 -16.28 2.96 -0.73
CA ARG A 133 -17.00 4.21 -0.98
C ARG A 133 -16.20 5.35 -0.38
N VAL A 134 -15.80 6.30 -1.21
CA VAL A 134 -15.05 7.48 -0.77
C VAL A 134 -15.87 8.75 -0.90
N THR A 135 -15.62 9.73 -0.03
CA THR A 135 -16.13 11.09 -0.18
C THR A 135 -15.51 11.70 -1.44
N ASP A 136 -16.34 12.26 -2.33
CA ASP A 136 -15.82 12.98 -3.50
C ASP A 136 -15.16 14.30 -3.04
N ALA A 137 -14.02 14.64 -3.63
CA ALA A 137 -13.33 15.92 -3.46
C ALA A 137 -14.06 17.10 -4.13
N GLY A 138 -15.20 16.82 -4.78
CA GLY A 138 -15.95 17.76 -5.60
C GLY A 138 -15.52 17.72 -7.07
N ARG A 139 -16.49 17.93 -7.95
CA ARG A 139 -16.36 17.94 -9.42
C ARG A 139 -15.85 16.62 -10.02
N GLY A 140 -16.10 15.48 -9.38
CA GLY A 140 -15.78 14.15 -9.93
C GLY A 140 -14.28 13.90 -10.13
N LYS A 141 -13.42 14.62 -9.41
CA LYS A 141 -11.97 14.48 -9.51
C LYS A 141 -11.41 13.34 -8.65
N GLY A 142 -12.22 12.78 -7.74
CA GLY A 142 -11.76 11.82 -6.75
C GLY A 142 -10.81 12.46 -5.73
N VAL A 143 -10.59 11.79 -4.61
CA VAL A 143 -9.59 12.18 -3.60
C VAL A 143 -8.25 11.52 -3.94
N PRO A 144 -7.09 12.18 -3.72
CA PRO A 144 -5.81 11.49 -3.81
C PRO A 144 -5.77 10.26 -2.89
N PHE A 145 -5.13 9.20 -3.35
CA PHE A 145 -4.83 8.04 -2.52
C PHE A 145 -3.40 7.58 -2.77
N ARG A 146 -2.81 6.95 -1.76
CA ARG A 146 -1.54 6.22 -1.90
C ARG A 146 -1.72 4.79 -1.43
N VAL A 147 -0.87 3.92 -1.94
CA VAL A 147 -0.86 2.51 -1.61
C VAL A 147 0.49 2.17 -1.05
N GLY A 148 0.51 1.46 0.08
CA GLY A 148 1.75 1.06 0.70
C GLY A 148 1.70 -0.37 1.23
N LEU A 149 2.88 -0.87 1.55
CA LEU A 149 3.09 -2.22 2.04
C LEU A 149 3.65 -2.13 3.45
N SER A 150 3.24 -3.05 4.32
CA SER A 150 3.79 -3.19 5.66
C SER A 150 4.08 -4.67 5.94
N ILE A 151 4.79 -4.94 7.04
CA ILE A 151 5.05 -6.33 7.46
C ILE A 151 3.71 -6.97 7.82
N GLY A 152 3.29 -7.98 7.05
CA GLY A 152 2.01 -8.67 7.21
C GLY A 152 0.78 -7.86 6.77
N GLY A 153 0.99 -6.75 6.04
CA GLY A 153 -0.10 -5.86 5.67
C GLY A 153 0.07 -5.15 4.33
N PHE A 154 -1.06 -4.70 3.83
CA PHE A 154 -1.21 -3.86 2.65
C PHE A 154 -2.18 -2.75 3.05
N TYR A 155 -1.90 -1.50 2.71
CA TYR A 155 -2.76 -0.39 3.07
C TYR A 155 -3.01 0.55 1.91
N VAL A 156 -4.19 1.18 1.96
CA VAL A 156 -4.59 2.26 1.07
C VAL A 156 -4.92 3.46 1.93
N ASP A 157 -4.18 4.55 1.75
CA ASP A 157 -4.47 5.82 2.41
C ASP A 157 -5.23 6.70 1.45
N VAL A 158 -6.36 7.24 1.89
CA VAL A 158 -7.26 8.08 1.11
C VAL A 158 -7.26 9.46 1.76
N ALA A 159 -6.76 10.47 1.05
CA ALA A 159 -6.62 11.82 1.58
C ALA A 159 -7.97 12.41 2.00
N HIS A 160 -7.97 13.17 3.10
CA HIS A 160 -9.16 13.93 3.51
C HIS A 160 -9.47 15.01 2.46
N PRO A 161 -10.75 15.27 2.16
CA PRO A 161 -11.14 16.19 1.10
C PRO A 161 -10.79 17.66 1.40
N ASP A 162 -10.69 18.05 2.68
CA ASP A 162 -10.32 19.39 3.14
C ASP A 162 -8.83 19.72 2.91
N GLN A 163 -7.98 18.70 2.81
CA GLN A 163 -6.56 18.85 2.46
C GLN A 163 -6.34 19.23 0.98
N LEU A 164 -7.40 19.22 0.16
CA LEU A 164 -7.32 19.48 -1.28
C LEU A 164 -7.57 20.94 -1.64
N THR A 165 -8.01 21.75 -0.68
CA THR A 165 -8.16 23.18 -0.85
C THR A 165 -6.80 23.87 -0.74
N VAL A 166 -6.19 24.19 -1.89
CA VAL A 166 -5.08 25.15 -1.94
C VAL A 166 -5.61 26.49 -1.41
N PRO A 167 -4.97 27.14 -0.42
CA PRO A 167 -5.36 28.47 -0.01
C PRO A 167 -5.20 29.40 -1.21
N VAL A 168 -6.30 30.01 -1.63
CA VAL A 168 -6.28 31.08 -2.63
C VAL A 168 -5.75 32.32 -1.92
N GLY A 169 -4.45 32.54 -2.02
CA GLY A 169 -3.78 33.79 -1.64
C GLY A 169 -3.67 34.73 -2.82
#